data_AF-A0A077WMT1-F1
#
_entry.id   AF-A0A077WMT1-F1
#
_cell.length_a   1.000
_cell.length_b   1.000
_cell.length_c   1.000
_cell.angle_alpha   90.00
_cell.angle_beta   90.00
_cell.angle_gamma   90.00
#
_symmetry.space_group_name_H-M   'P 1'
#
loop_
_entity.id
_entity.type
_entity.pdbx_description
1 polymer ?
#
loop_
_entity_poly.entity_id
_entity_poly.type
_entity_poly.pdbx_seq_one_letter_code
_entity_poly.pdbx_strand_id
1 'polypeptide(L)'
;MTKTRFPKLYEEILFDLDTSSSSRNWRKVYMENDQLQMSVAKQMAITHVRLPYWQRLESKESMYEATARLHSVCWFDVNGILQGVPQGSYRVQWRMRISLSARWNEPLDFTVSVMEANGLTHAYTTPDDFYMREDILTNTWILVTLPGEIHVKDWFSNVRVSHEKKTNHWKSGIELDWVKLIPSQEAPSPGLTVEYESRYPFYWRHRSRSLRDLSLASDDHSSSLEEYSVFNEPSLLGTSLY
;
A
#
# COMPACT_ATOMS: atom_id res chain seq x y z
N MET A 1 -17.64 25.71 12.88
CA MET A 1 -16.65 25.97 11.81
C MET A 1 -15.26 25.86 12.42
N THR A 2 -14.66 24.68 12.36
CA THR A 2 -13.31 24.40 12.85
C THR A 2 -12.30 24.86 11.80
N LYS A 3 -11.49 25.87 12.12
CA LYS A 3 -10.36 26.31 11.30
C LYS A 3 -9.37 25.15 11.18
N THR A 4 -9.24 24.61 9.97
CA THR A 4 -8.19 23.64 9.62
C THR A 4 -6.85 24.32 9.86
N ARG A 5 -6.10 23.87 10.87
CA ARG A 5 -4.76 24.37 11.15
C ARG A 5 -3.84 23.73 10.11
N PHE A 6 -3.48 24.49 9.08
CA PHE A 6 -2.47 24.06 8.12
C PHE A 6 -1.14 23.80 8.87
N PRO A 7 -0.36 22.76 8.50
CA PRO A 7 0.97 22.58 9.05
C PRO A 7 1.85 23.80 8.74
N LYS A 8 2.61 24.29 9.72
CA LYS A 8 3.45 25.51 9.60
C LYS A 8 4.42 25.51 8.41
N LEU A 9 4.80 24.32 7.91
CA LEU A 9 5.65 24.16 6.72
C LEU A 9 5.05 24.76 5.44
N TYR A 10 3.73 25.00 5.38
CA TYR A 10 3.06 25.47 4.17
C TYR A 10 3.05 26.98 3.99
N GLU A 11 3.06 27.76 5.06
CA GLU A 11 3.07 29.22 4.95
C GLU A 11 4.41 29.73 4.36
N GLU A 12 5.51 29.06 4.67
CA GLU A 12 6.83 29.45 4.16
C GLU A 12 7.04 29.07 2.68
N ILE A 13 6.50 27.94 2.22
CA ILE A 13 6.68 27.48 0.82
C ILE A 13 5.75 28.24 -0.15
N LEU A 14 4.57 28.65 0.29
CA LEU A 14 3.60 29.37 -0.55
C LEU A 14 4.04 30.80 -0.89
N PHE A 15 4.91 31.42 -0.09
CA PHE A 15 5.37 32.80 -0.32
C PHE A 15 6.50 32.94 -1.36
N ASP A 16 7.18 31.85 -1.74
CA ASP A 16 8.28 31.86 -2.72
C ASP A 16 7.84 31.49 -4.16
N LEU A 17 6.53 31.38 -4.42
CA LEU A 17 5.97 30.81 -5.64
C LEU A 17 5.56 31.83 -6.72
N ASP A 18 6.34 32.91 -6.91
CA ASP A 18 6.10 33.90 -7.99
C ASP A 18 6.96 33.69 -9.26
N THR A 19 7.42 32.46 -9.52
CA THR A 19 8.08 32.13 -10.79
C THR A 19 7.58 30.81 -11.39
N SER A 20 7.15 30.88 -12.65
CA SER A 20 6.47 29.83 -13.42
C SER A 20 7.20 28.49 -13.57
N SER A 21 8.48 28.42 -13.16
CA SER A 21 9.29 27.19 -13.11
C SER A 21 9.14 26.40 -11.79
N SER A 22 8.77 27.07 -10.70
CA SER A 22 8.76 26.50 -9.34
C SER A 22 7.48 25.71 -9.01
N SER A 23 6.41 25.90 -9.79
CA SER A 23 5.12 25.21 -9.61
C SER A 23 5.17 23.68 -9.80
N ARG A 24 6.16 23.16 -10.55
CA ARG A 24 6.34 21.70 -10.70
C ARG A 24 7.14 21.08 -9.57
N ASN A 25 7.97 21.87 -8.88
CA ASN A 25 8.92 21.35 -7.91
C ASN A 25 8.24 21.03 -6.57
N TRP A 26 7.34 21.89 -6.09
CA TRP A 26 6.62 21.64 -4.83
C TRP A 26 5.74 20.39 -4.91
N ARG A 27 5.08 20.13 -6.06
CA ARG A 27 4.22 18.95 -6.23
C ARG A 27 5.03 17.66 -6.11
N LYS A 28 6.22 17.62 -6.71
CA LYS A 28 7.11 16.46 -6.61
C LYS A 28 7.57 16.23 -5.16
N VAL A 29 8.05 17.28 -4.50
CA VAL A 29 8.45 17.23 -3.07
C VAL A 29 7.28 16.82 -2.17
N TYR A 30 6.06 17.28 -2.47
CA TYR A 30 4.85 16.93 -1.74
C TYR A 30 4.49 15.46 -1.89
N MET A 31 4.56 14.94 -3.12
CA MET A 31 4.28 13.55 -3.46
C MET A 31 5.32 12.61 -2.84
N GLU A 32 6.57 13.07 -2.71
CA GLU A 32 7.66 12.35 -2.05
C GLU A 32 7.54 12.31 -0.51
N ASN A 33 6.71 13.16 0.10
CA ASN A 33 6.56 13.27 1.57
C ASN A 33 5.44 12.39 2.16
N ASP A 34 5.09 11.26 1.54
CA ASP A 34 4.21 10.22 2.07
C ASP A 34 2.77 10.66 2.45
N GLN A 35 2.30 11.84 2.05
CA GLN A 35 0.95 12.31 2.43
C GLN A 35 -0.20 11.65 1.67
N LEU A 36 0.12 10.94 0.59
CA LEU A 36 -0.85 10.18 -0.19
C LEU A 36 -1.05 8.76 0.31
N GLN A 37 -0.41 8.40 1.42
CA GLN A 37 -0.48 7.05 1.98
C GLN A 37 -0.71 7.07 3.48
N MET A 38 -1.27 5.98 3.99
CA MET A 38 -1.66 5.87 5.39
C MET A 38 -1.54 4.43 5.87
N SER A 39 -0.96 4.26 7.07
CA SER A 39 -0.98 3.01 7.81
C SER A 39 -2.38 2.68 8.33
N VAL A 40 -2.88 1.50 7.98
CA VAL A 40 -4.15 0.99 8.50
C VAL A 40 -4.02 0.75 10.01
N ALA A 41 -2.92 0.17 10.46
CA ALA A 41 -2.72 -0.16 11.86
C ALA A 41 -2.54 1.07 12.77
N LYS A 42 -1.80 2.09 12.30
CA LYS A 42 -1.43 3.26 13.13
C LYS A 42 -2.36 4.45 12.97
N GLN A 43 -2.93 4.67 11.79
CA GLN A 43 -3.61 5.94 11.45
C GLN A 43 -5.09 5.79 11.10
N MET A 44 -5.57 4.59 10.75
CA MET A 44 -6.99 4.35 10.47
C MET A 44 -7.79 3.97 11.72
N ALA A 45 -9.06 4.37 11.71
CA ALA A 45 -10.05 3.90 12.66
C ALA A 45 -10.55 2.53 12.21
N ILE A 46 -10.44 1.53 13.08
CA ILE A 46 -10.95 0.18 12.85
C ILE A 46 -11.98 -0.08 13.94
N THR A 47 -13.15 -0.59 13.58
CA THR A 47 -14.18 -0.93 14.56
C THR A 47 -13.80 -2.23 15.28
N HIS A 48 -13.95 -2.25 16.61
CA HIS A 48 -13.58 -3.37 17.47
C HIS A 48 -12.08 -3.77 17.43
N VAL A 49 -11.15 -2.81 17.44
CA VAL A 49 -9.68 -3.08 17.51
C VAL A 49 -9.24 -3.65 18.86
N ARG A 50 -9.62 -4.89 19.11
CA ARG A 50 -9.21 -5.63 20.29
C ARG A 50 -9.35 -7.11 20.00
N LEU A 51 -8.58 -7.90 20.76
CA LEU A 51 -8.83 -9.32 20.83
C LEU A 51 -10.27 -9.57 21.34
N PRO A 52 -10.94 -10.63 20.85
CA PRO A 52 -10.45 -11.63 19.91
C PRO A 52 -10.64 -11.27 18.42
N TYR A 53 -11.07 -10.05 18.08
CA TYR A 53 -11.57 -9.70 16.75
C TYR A 53 -10.50 -9.19 15.80
N TRP A 54 -9.66 -8.27 16.30
CA TRP A 54 -8.59 -7.63 15.56
C TRP A 54 -7.32 -7.66 16.39
N GLN A 55 -6.19 -7.70 15.71
CA GLN A 55 -4.87 -7.60 16.31
C GLN A 55 -4.00 -6.65 15.51
N ARG A 56 -3.44 -5.64 16.18
CA ARG A 56 -2.32 -4.88 15.63
C ARG A 56 -1.06 -5.68 15.85
N LEU A 57 -0.30 -5.90 14.79
CA LEU A 57 0.93 -6.68 14.82
C LEU A 57 2.10 -5.79 14.43
N GLU A 58 3.22 -5.92 15.13
CA GLU A 58 4.49 -5.40 14.63
C GLU A 58 4.91 -6.21 13.41
N SER A 59 5.34 -5.54 12.35
CA SER A 59 5.72 -6.21 11.11
C SER A 59 6.89 -5.50 10.46
N LYS A 60 8.01 -6.21 10.31
CA LYS A 60 9.18 -5.74 9.57
C LYS A 60 8.94 -5.64 8.07
N GLU A 61 7.88 -6.28 7.57
CA GLU A 61 7.50 -6.23 6.15
C GLU A 61 6.65 -4.99 5.81
N SER A 62 6.17 -4.28 6.83
CA SER A 62 5.45 -3.01 6.68
C SER A 62 6.44 -1.85 6.77
N MET A 63 6.30 -0.87 5.89
CA MET A 63 7.06 0.38 5.99
C MET A 63 6.67 1.22 7.22
N TYR A 64 5.50 0.92 7.80
CA TYR A 64 5.01 1.53 9.03
C TYR A 64 5.29 0.67 10.25
N GLU A 65 6.06 -0.42 10.11
CA GLU A 65 6.41 -1.36 11.17
C GLU A 65 5.20 -2.02 11.86
N ALA A 66 3.99 -1.89 11.29
CA ALA A 66 2.76 -2.38 11.90
C ALA A 66 1.66 -2.68 10.89
N THR A 67 0.94 -3.78 11.10
CA THR A 67 -0.21 -4.22 10.30
C THR A 67 -1.42 -4.51 11.20
N ALA A 68 -2.62 -4.55 10.61
CA ALA A 68 -3.86 -4.88 11.29
C ALA A 68 -4.41 -6.20 10.75
N ARG A 69 -4.42 -7.24 11.58
CA ARG A 69 -4.94 -8.57 11.25
C ARG A 69 -6.34 -8.75 11.80
N LEU A 70 -7.26 -9.13 10.92
CA LEU A 70 -8.62 -9.53 11.23
C LEU A 70 -8.67 -11.02 11.56
N HIS A 71 -9.07 -11.33 12.80
CA HIS A 71 -9.37 -12.69 13.23
C HIS A 71 -10.79 -13.07 12.84
N SER A 72 -11.81 -12.35 13.32
CA SER A 72 -13.21 -12.60 12.94
C SER A 72 -14.14 -11.46 13.38
N VAL A 73 -14.99 -10.91 12.51
CA VAL A 73 -16.05 -9.94 12.87
C VAL A 73 -17.29 -10.12 12.00
N CYS A 74 -18.48 -9.81 12.52
CA CYS A 74 -19.68 -9.62 11.69
C CYS A 74 -19.72 -8.20 11.09
N TRP A 75 -19.31 -7.19 11.85
CA TRP A 75 -19.24 -5.79 11.43
C TRP A 75 -17.80 -5.39 11.10
N PHE A 76 -17.47 -5.44 9.82
CA PHE A 76 -16.17 -5.03 9.30
C PHE A 76 -16.22 -3.56 8.93
N ASP A 77 -15.32 -2.75 9.47
CA ASP A 77 -15.34 -1.30 9.29
C ASP A 77 -13.96 -0.70 9.55
N VAL A 78 -13.27 -0.31 8.48
CA VAL A 78 -11.94 0.30 8.49
C VAL A 78 -12.02 1.62 7.73
N ASN A 79 -11.67 2.74 8.37
CA ASN A 79 -11.82 4.08 7.80
C ASN A 79 -10.60 4.96 8.08
N GLY A 80 -10.22 5.78 7.11
CA GLY A 80 -9.14 6.74 7.23
C GLY A 80 -9.41 8.01 6.44
N ILE A 81 -8.72 9.09 6.80
CA ILE A 81 -8.84 10.39 6.13
C ILE A 81 -7.44 10.88 5.79
N LEU A 82 -7.08 10.81 4.50
CA LEU A 82 -5.87 11.44 3.97
C LEU A 82 -6.10 12.95 3.92
N GLN A 83 -5.26 13.70 4.62
CA GLN A 83 -5.38 15.15 4.72
C GLN A 83 -4.50 15.83 3.69
N GLY A 84 -4.98 16.94 3.12
CA GLY A 84 -4.19 17.72 2.17
C GLY A 84 -3.85 16.95 0.90
N VAL A 85 -4.76 16.17 0.34
CA VAL A 85 -4.52 15.58 -0.99
C VAL A 85 -4.53 16.71 -2.02
N PRO A 86 -3.46 16.92 -2.82
CA PRO A 86 -3.40 18.03 -3.75
C PRO A 86 -4.25 17.77 -5.00
N GLN A 87 -4.56 18.84 -5.72
CA GLN A 87 -5.32 18.79 -6.97
C GLN A 87 -4.79 17.73 -7.96
N GLY A 88 -5.67 16.88 -8.47
CA GLY A 88 -5.31 15.83 -9.43
C GLY A 88 -6.31 14.69 -9.50
N SER A 89 -6.02 13.75 -10.40
CA SER A 89 -6.76 12.49 -10.53
C SER A 89 -5.97 11.36 -9.88
N TYR A 90 -6.63 10.56 -9.04
CA TYR A 90 -5.99 9.47 -8.32
C TYR A 90 -6.82 8.20 -8.35
N ARG A 91 -6.11 7.07 -8.21
CA ARG A 91 -6.68 5.74 -7.93
C ARG A 91 -6.27 5.30 -6.53
N VAL A 92 -7.12 4.50 -5.90
CA VAL A 92 -6.85 3.98 -4.55
C VAL A 92 -6.22 2.60 -4.67
N GLN A 93 -5.08 2.40 -4.01
CA GLN A 93 -4.43 1.10 -3.89
C GLN A 93 -4.31 0.69 -2.44
N TRP A 94 -4.69 -0.54 -2.14
CA TRP A 94 -4.56 -1.16 -0.83
C TRP A 94 -3.46 -2.21 -0.86
N ARG A 95 -2.62 -2.22 0.17
CA ARG A 95 -1.72 -3.35 0.42
C ARG A 95 -2.36 -4.24 1.48
N MET A 96 -2.67 -5.47 1.08
CA MET A 96 -3.35 -6.43 1.95
C MET A 96 -2.80 -7.84 1.74
N ARG A 97 -3.07 -8.71 2.71
CA ARG A 97 -2.77 -10.14 2.66
C ARG A 97 -4.02 -10.89 3.04
N ILE A 98 -4.37 -11.90 2.26
CA ILE A 98 -5.58 -12.68 2.44
C ILE A 98 -5.20 -14.13 2.71
N SER A 99 -5.72 -14.70 3.80
CA SER A 99 -5.49 -16.08 4.20
C SER A 99 -6.68 -16.97 3.83
N LEU A 100 -6.47 -18.30 3.92
CA LEU A 100 -7.49 -19.28 3.56
C LEU A 100 -8.82 -19.14 4.33
N SER A 101 -8.81 -18.58 5.54
CA SER A 101 -10.04 -18.36 6.32
C SER A 101 -10.96 -17.31 5.68
N ALA A 102 -10.40 -16.40 4.88
CA ALA A 102 -11.18 -15.38 4.17
C ALA A 102 -12.03 -15.94 3.03
N ARG A 103 -11.82 -17.20 2.61
CA ARG A 103 -12.55 -17.81 1.47
C ARG A 103 -14.07 -17.83 1.61
N TRP A 104 -14.54 -17.66 2.84
CA TRP A 104 -15.96 -17.64 3.21
C TRP A 104 -16.50 -16.23 3.42
N ASN A 105 -15.67 -15.21 3.23
CA ASN A 105 -16.10 -13.82 3.32
C ASN A 105 -17.05 -13.52 2.16
N GLU A 106 -18.12 -12.80 2.45
CA GLU A 106 -18.96 -12.17 1.43
C GLU A 106 -18.21 -11.04 0.72
N PRO A 107 -18.75 -10.52 -0.40
CA PRO A 107 -18.30 -9.27 -0.99
C PRO A 107 -18.15 -8.12 0.01
N LEU A 108 -16.96 -7.54 0.06
CA LEU A 108 -16.69 -6.37 0.91
C LEU A 108 -16.68 -5.10 0.07
N ASP A 109 -17.05 -3.99 0.70
CA ASP A 109 -17.16 -2.70 0.03
C ASP A 109 -15.90 -1.88 0.29
N PHE A 110 -15.40 -1.24 -0.75
CA PHE A 110 -14.38 -0.20 -0.69
C PHE A 110 -15.01 1.12 -1.11
N THR A 111 -14.89 2.14 -0.28
CA THR A 111 -15.43 3.47 -0.60
C THR A 111 -14.32 4.51 -0.53
N VAL A 112 -14.32 5.45 -1.47
CA VAL A 112 -13.47 6.62 -1.44
C VAL A 112 -14.31 7.85 -1.73
N SER A 113 -14.11 8.92 -0.96
CA SER A 113 -14.84 10.18 -1.14
C SER A 113 -13.94 11.38 -0.90
N VAL A 114 -14.08 12.38 -1.77
CA VAL A 114 -13.45 13.69 -1.55
C VAL A 114 -14.37 14.48 -0.62
N MET A 115 -13.85 14.93 0.53
CA MET A 115 -14.63 15.62 1.58
C MET A 115 -14.87 17.10 1.24
N GLU A 116 -15.51 17.36 0.10
CA GLU A 116 -15.96 18.68 -0.36
C GLU A 116 -17.50 18.78 -0.28
N ALA A 117 -18.06 19.98 -0.44
CA ALA A 117 -19.52 20.20 -0.34
C ALA A 117 -20.34 19.35 -1.34
N ASN A 118 -19.75 18.97 -2.48
CA ASN A 118 -20.33 18.09 -3.50
C ASN A 118 -19.56 16.77 -3.64
N GLY A 119 -18.97 16.29 -2.53
CA GLY A 119 -17.99 15.20 -2.51
C GLY A 119 -18.37 14.01 -3.36
N LEU A 120 -17.63 13.81 -4.46
CA LEU A 120 -17.77 12.63 -5.30
C LEU A 120 -17.39 11.40 -4.47
N THR A 121 -18.31 10.45 -4.40
CA THR A 121 -18.10 9.18 -3.72
C THR A 121 -18.02 8.08 -4.76
N HIS A 122 -16.92 7.33 -4.75
CA HIS A 122 -16.78 6.09 -5.50
C HIS A 122 -16.84 4.92 -4.54
N ALA A 123 -17.72 3.98 -4.84
CA ALA A 123 -17.83 2.72 -4.13
C ALA A 123 -17.53 1.57 -5.10
N TYR A 124 -16.80 0.58 -4.61
CA TYR A 124 -16.51 -0.65 -5.30
C TYR A 124 -16.76 -1.83 -4.37
N THR A 125 -17.67 -2.71 -4.77
CA THR A 125 -17.91 -3.98 -4.09
C THR A 125 -17.13 -5.07 -4.80
N THR A 126 -16.35 -5.86 -4.06
CA THR A 126 -15.60 -6.98 -4.65
C THR A 126 -16.56 -8.00 -5.30
N PRO A 127 -16.19 -8.67 -6.40
CA PRO A 127 -16.96 -9.78 -6.95
C PRO A 127 -17.17 -10.91 -5.93
N ASP A 128 -18.22 -11.72 -6.12
CA ASP A 128 -18.55 -12.85 -5.24
C ASP A 128 -17.42 -13.87 -5.10
N ASP A 129 -16.63 -14.06 -6.16
CA ASP A 129 -15.52 -14.99 -6.21
C ASP A 129 -14.19 -14.37 -5.74
N PHE A 130 -14.13 -13.08 -5.40
CA PHE A 130 -12.88 -12.37 -5.08
C PHE A 130 -12.08 -13.07 -3.99
N TYR A 131 -12.72 -13.48 -2.90
CA TYR A 131 -12.05 -14.18 -1.80
C TYR A 131 -11.88 -15.69 -2.04
N MET A 132 -12.39 -16.24 -3.14
CA MET A 132 -12.20 -17.65 -3.52
C MET A 132 -11.08 -17.84 -4.54
N ARG A 133 -10.64 -16.75 -5.17
CA ARG A 133 -9.58 -16.75 -6.18
C ARG A 133 -8.23 -17.21 -5.62
N GLU A 134 -7.61 -18.16 -6.32
CA GLU A 134 -6.29 -18.70 -5.95
C GLU A 134 -5.20 -17.63 -5.95
N ASP A 135 -5.33 -16.62 -6.82
CA ASP A 135 -4.37 -15.52 -6.89
C ASP A 135 -4.52 -14.48 -5.76
N ILE A 136 -5.60 -14.58 -4.98
CA ILE A 136 -5.85 -13.74 -3.80
C ILE A 136 -5.50 -14.49 -2.52
N LEU A 137 -5.85 -15.78 -2.44
CA LEU A 137 -5.66 -16.65 -1.27
C LEU A 137 -4.21 -17.16 -1.10
N THR A 138 -3.22 -16.30 -1.34
CA THR A 138 -1.80 -16.72 -1.34
C THR A 138 -1.11 -16.58 0.01
N ASN A 139 -1.74 -15.92 0.99
CA ASN A 139 -1.11 -15.52 2.24
C ASN A 139 0.19 -14.70 2.03
N THR A 140 0.33 -14.04 0.88
CA THR A 140 1.39 -13.06 0.58
C THR A 140 0.80 -11.66 0.50
N TRP A 141 1.66 -10.63 0.52
CA TRP A 141 1.21 -9.27 0.25
C TRP A 141 0.81 -9.13 -1.21
N ILE A 142 -0.38 -8.57 -1.41
CA ILE A 142 -0.93 -8.19 -2.70
C ILE A 142 -1.28 -6.71 -2.67
N LEU A 143 -1.16 -6.08 -3.83
CA LEU A 143 -1.58 -4.71 -4.09
C LEU A 143 -2.89 -4.74 -4.86
N VAL A 144 -3.95 -4.23 -4.26
CA VAL A 144 -5.29 -4.18 -4.84
C VAL A 144 -5.58 -2.74 -5.25
N THR A 145 -5.54 -2.47 -6.56
CA THR A 145 -5.89 -1.15 -7.11
C THR A 145 -7.37 -1.15 -7.50
N LEU A 146 -8.16 -0.30 -6.84
CA LEU A 146 -9.60 -0.23 -7.07
C LEU A 146 -9.91 0.35 -8.45
N PRO A 147 -10.99 -0.10 -9.11
CA PRO A 147 -11.49 0.56 -10.31
C PRO A 147 -12.08 1.93 -9.97
N GLY A 148 -12.00 2.85 -10.92
CA GLY A 148 -12.48 4.23 -10.76
C GLY A 148 -11.38 5.20 -10.34
N GLU A 149 -11.65 6.48 -10.58
CA GLU A 149 -10.72 7.58 -10.34
C GLU A 149 -11.39 8.68 -9.53
N ILE A 150 -10.76 9.10 -8.44
CA ILE A 150 -11.17 10.29 -7.70
C ILE A 150 -10.50 11.53 -8.31
N HIS A 151 -11.25 12.62 -8.35
CA HIS A 151 -10.79 13.89 -8.85
C HIS A 151 -10.81 14.92 -7.73
N VAL A 152 -9.63 15.33 -7.29
CA VAL A 152 -9.47 16.47 -6.36
C VAL A 152 -9.41 17.73 -7.20
N LYS A 153 -10.44 18.58 -7.07
CA LYS A 153 -10.60 19.79 -7.89
C LYS A 153 -9.97 21.02 -7.23
N ASP A 154 -10.07 21.12 -5.92
CA ASP A 154 -9.45 22.19 -5.16
C ASP A 154 -7.93 21.96 -5.04
N TRP A 155 -7.20 23.01 -4.64
CA TRP A 155 -5.75 22.95 -4.45
C TRP A 155 -5.36 21.83 -3.49
N PHE A 156 -6.13 21.67 -2.41
CA PHE A 156 -5.98 20.62 -1.42
C PHE A 156 -7.35 20.23 -0.85
N SER A 157 -7.61 18.93 -0.76
CA SER A 157 -8.84 18.39 -0.18
C SER A 157 -8.53 17.22 0.76
N ASN A 158 -9.46 16.89 1.64
CA ASN A 158 -9.35 15.66 2.43
C ASN A 158 -10.02 14.52 1.67
N VAL A 159 -9.39 13.36 1.62
CA VAL A 159 -9.94 12.17 0.98
C VAL A 159 -10.20 11.12 2.05
N ARG A 160 -11.46 10.74 2.20
CA ARG A 160 -11.87 9.63 3.05
C ARG A 160 -11.79 8.34 2.25
N VAL A 161 -11.16 7.33 2.83
CA VAL A 161 -11.13 5.96 2.32
C VAL A 161 -11.75 5.03 3.38
N SER A 162 -12.56 4.08 2.94
CA SER A 162 -13.10 3.02 3.79
C SER A 162 -13.05 1.66 3.12
N HIS A 163 -12.95 0.64 3.95
CA HIS A 163 -13.21 -0.74 3.60
C HIS A 163 -14.18 -1.28 4.66
N GLU A 164 -15.41 -1.56 4.26
CA GLU A 164 -16.48 -1.84 5.22
C GLU A 164 -17.49 -2.85 4.67
N LYS A 165 -18.15 -3.55 5.59
CA LYS A 165 -19.33 -4.38 5.34
C LYS A 165 -20.01 -4.70 6.68
N LYS A 166 -21.18 -4.11 6.89
CA LYS A 166 -21.92 -4.15 8.17
C LYS A 166 -23.14 -5.06 8.09
N THR A 167 -22.90 -6.33 7.78
CA THR A 167 -23.94 -7.38 7.72
C THR A 167 -23.79 -8.35 8.90
N ASN A 168 -24.64 -9.39 8.97
CA ASN A 168 -24.53 -10.43 9.97
C ASN A 168 -23.62 -11.61 9.54
N HIS A 169 -22.94 -11.54 8.40
CA HIS A 169 -22.01 -12.58 7.96
C HIS A 169 -20.64 -12.40 8.63
N TRP A 170 -20.01 -13.49 9.08
CA TRP A 170 -18.67 -13.43 9.65
C TRP A 170 -17.61 -13.21 8.57
N LYS A 171 -16.60 -12.40 8.90
CA LYS A 171 -15.50 -12.02 8.01
C LYS A 171 -14.19 -12.25 8.75
N SER A 172 -13.23 -12.90 8.12
CA SER A 172 -11.96 -13.29 8.73
C SER A 172 -10.80 -13.29 7.74
N GLY A 173 -9.57 -13.51 8.22
CA GLY A 173 -8.44 -13.84 7.35
C GLY A 173 -7.91 -12.71 6.49
N ILE A 174 -8.18 -11.46 6.86
CA ILE A 174 -7.70 -10.26 6.17
C ILE A 174 -6.62 -9.61 7.02
N GLU A 175 -5.46 -9.32 6.44
CA GLU A 175 -4.44 -8.49 7.05
C GLU A 175 -4.21 -7.25 6.19
N LEU A 176 -4.29 -6.08 6.81
CA LEU A 176 -4.19 -4.78 6.15
C LEU A 176 -2.93 -4.06 6.62
N ASP A 177 -2.16 -3.51 5.68
CA ASP A 177 -0.97 -2.73 6.00
C ASP A 177 -1.22 -1.23 5.79
N TRP A 178 -1.35 -0.81 4.53
CA TRP A 178 -1.53 0.57 4.16
C TRP A 178 -2.50 0.75 3.00
N VAL A 179 -2.97 1.98 2.84
CA VAL A 179 -3.72 2.46 1.68
C VAL A 179 -3.00 3.67 1.11
N LYS A 180 -2.95 3.79 -0.22
CA LYS A 180 -2.36 4.94 -0.90
C LYS A 180 -3.20 5.43 -2.08
N LEU A 181 -3.04 6.71 -2.39
CA LEU A 181 -3.53 7.34 -3.61
C LEU A 181 -2.39 7.38 -4.62
N ILE A 182 -2.62 6.79 -5.79
CA ILE A 182 -1.68 6.77 -6.91
C ILE A 182 -2.19 7.75 -7.96
N PRO A 183 -1.36 8.66 -8.49
CA PRO A 183 -1.76 9.48 -9.63
C PRO A 183 -2.29 8.61 -10.79
N SER A 184 -3.43 8.96 -11.39
CA SER A 184 -4.06 8.11 -12.43
C SER A 184 -3.14 7.81 -13.61
N GLN A 185 -2.18 8.70 -13.91
CA GLN A 185 -1.19 8.53 -14.99
C GLN A 185 -0.14 7.45 -14.70
N GLU A 186 0.10 7.16 -13.42
CA GLU A 186 1.05 6.14 -12.95
C GLU A 186 0.35 4.84 -12.58
N ALA A 187 -0.98 4.85 -12.53
CA ALA A 187 -1.75 3.69 -12.12
C ALA A 187 -1.84 2.64 -13.25
N PRO A 188 -2.01 1.36 -12.89
CA PRO A 188 -2.27 0.29 -13.87
C PRO A 188 -3.50 0.59 -14.74
N SER A 189 -3.72 -0.23 -15.77
CA SER A 189 -4.88 -0.11 -16.66
C SER A 189 -6.22 -0.03 -15.90
N PRO A 190 -7.24 0.62 -16.47
CA PRO A 190 -8.55 0.75 -15.85
C PRO A 190 -9.15 -0.65 -15.56
N GLY A 191 -9.51 -0.89 -14.30
CA GLY A 191 -10.00 -2.18 -13.81
C GLY A 191 -9.44 -2.51 -12.42
N LEU A 192 -9.99 -3.53 -11.78
CA LEU A 192 -9.39 -4.07 -10.56
C LEU A 192 -8.04 -4.72 -10.93
N THR A 193 -6.95 -4.21 -10.37
CA THR A 193 -5.61 -4.79 -10.59
C THR A 193 -5.12 -5.41 -9.30
N VAL A 194 -4.61 -6.62 -9.39
CA VAL A 194 -4.00 -7.37 -8.29
C VAL A 194 -2.56 -7.64 -8.67
N GLU A 195 -1.63 -7.07 -7.90
CA GLU A 195 -0.20 -7.26 -8.12
C GLU A 195 0.41 -7.96 -6.92
N TYR A 196 1.35 -8.87 -7.18
CA TYR A 196 2.12 -9.50 -6.11
C TYR A 196 3.30 -8.62 -5.75
N GLU A 197 3.45 -8.34 -4.47
CA GLU A 197 4.69 -7.77 -4.00
C GLU A 197 5.74 -8.88 -3.93
N SER A 198 6.82 -8.74 -4.70
CA SER A 198 7.92 -9.69 -4.64
C SER A 198 8.44 -9.77 -3.19
N ARG A 199 8.77 -10.98 -2.72
CA ARG A 199 9.11 -11.28 -1.30
C ARG A 199 10.34 -10.53 -0.74
N TYR A 200 10.92 -9.58 -1.48
CA TYR A 200 12.12 -8.83 -1.10
C TYR A 200 12.07 -7.35 -1.53
N PRO A 201 11.20 -6.50 -0.93
CA PRO A 201 11.19 -5.07 -1.24
C PRO A 201 12.42 -4.30 -0.68
N PHE A 202 13.13 -4.85 0.30
CA PHE A 202 14.17 -4.13 1.06
C PHE A 202 15.52 -3.94 0.36
N TYR A 203 15.77 -4.60 -0.77
CA TYR A 203 17.04 -4.40 -1.50
C TYR A 203 17.04 -3.14 -2.39
N TRP A 204 15.92 -2.41 -2.50
CA TRP A 204 15.83 -1.26 -3.42
C TRP A 204 16.20 0.10 -2.83
N ARG A 205 16.43 0.23 -1.51
CA ARG A 205 16.79 1.53 -0.90
C ARG A 205 18.25 1.97 -1.10
N HIS A 206 19.10 1.19 -1.77
CA HIS A 206 20.45 1.64 -2.14
C HIS A 206 20.86 1.14 -3.53
N ARG A 207 20.54 1.94 -4.57
CA ARG A 207 21.37 2.23 -5.78
C ARG A 207 20.48 2.63 -6.96
N SER A 208 20.04 3.87 -7.00
CA SER A 208 19.89 4.60 -8.26
C SER A 208 21.20 5.35 -8.52
N ARG A 209 22.29 4.60 -8.76
CA ARG A 209 23.43 5.12 -9.53
C ARG A 209 23.19 4.72 -10.98
N SER A 210 23.06 5.72 -11.83
CA SER A 210 23.01 5.61 -13.28
C SER A 210 24.09 4.64 -13.79
N LEU A 211 23.71 3.67 -14.62
CA LEU A 211 24.62 2.79 -15.36
C LEU A 211 25.47 3.53 -16.41
N ARG A 212 25.51 4.87 -16.40
CA ARG A 212 26.42 5.68 -17.23
C ARG A 212 27.72 6.06 -16.53
N ASP A 213 27.86 5.82 -15.22
CA ASP A 213 29.06 6.23 -14.47
C ASP A 213 30.08 5.09 -14.25
N LEU A 214 29.96 3.97 -14.98
CA LEU A 214 30.85 2.80 -14.84
C LEU A 214 31.68 2.46 -16.09
N SER A 215 31.75 3.35 -17.09
CA SER A 215 32.59 3.12 -18.29
C SER A 215 33.93 3.86 -18.30
N LEU A 216 34.42 4.35 -17.15
CA LEU A 216 35.72 5.02 -17.04
C LEU A 216 36.46 4.58 -15.77
N ALA A 217 36.84 3.30 -15.72
CA ALA A 217 37.94 2.81 -14.89
C ALA A 217 38.24 1.35 -15.30
N SER A 218 38.70 1.16 -16.53
CA SER A 218 39.52 0.00 -16.87
C SER A 218 40.93 0.55 -17.07
N ASP A 219 41.80 0.32 -16.10
CA ASP A 219 43.20 -0.03 -16.34
C ASP A 219 43.84 -0.49 -15.01
N ASP A 220 44.60 -1.58 -15.15
CA ASP A 220 45.65 -2.10 -14.27
C ASP A 220 45.31 -2.54 -12.83
N HIS A 221 45.19 -3.85 -12.61
CA HIS A 221 46.34 -4.66 -12.17
C HIS A 221 46.00 -6.13 -11.90
N SER A 222 46.93 -6.97 -12.38
CA SER A 222 47.25 -8.36 -12.12
C SER A 222 47.04 -8.97 -10.72
N SER A 223 46.93 -10.32 -10.74
CA SER A 223 47.19 -11.32 -9.68
C SER A 223 46.03 -11.54 -8.70
N SER A 224 45.68 -12.76 -8.25
CA SER A 224 46.29 -14.09 -8.30
C SER A 224 45.20 -15.12 -8.01
N LEU A 225 45.36 -16.31 -8.60
CA LEU A 225 44.57 -17.51 -8.37
C LEU A 225 44.54 -17.92 -6.90
N GLU A 226 43.36 -18.24 -6.36
CA GLU A 226 43.21 -19.32 -5.38
C GLU A 226 41.96 -20.16 -5.70
N GLU A 227 42.23 -21.43 -5.98
CA GLU A 227 41.29 -22.53 -6.12
C GLU A 227 40.63 -22.84 -4.78
N TYR A 228 39.30 -22.95 -4.76
CA TYR A 228 38.61 -23.77 -3.76
C TYR A 228 37.72 -24.79 -4.47
N SER A 229 38.22 -26.02 -4.50
CA SER A 229 37.50 -27.22 -4.92
C SER A 229 36.41 -27.56 -3.90
N VAL A 230 35.15 -27.60 -4.34
CA VAL A 230 34.03 -28.19 -3.59
C VAL A 230 33.91 -29.65 -4.02
N PHE A 231 34.28 -30.57 -3.12
CA PHE A 231 34.11 -31.99 -3.31
C PHE A 231 32.68 -32.42 -2.97
N ASN A 232 32.03 -32.99 -4.00
CA ASN A 232 30.96 -33.99 -4.07
C ASN A 232 30.15 -34.40 -2.82
N GLU A 233 28.84 -34.43 -3.04
CA GLU A 233 27.85 -35.26 -2.34
C GLU A 233 28.30 -36.72 -2.16
N PRO A 234 27.65 -37.43 -1.22
CA PRO A 234 26.90 -38.58 -1.70
C PRO A 234 25.47 -38.62 -1.18
N SER A 235 24.65 -39.15 -2.10
CA SER A 235 23.23 -39.37 -2.04
C SER A 235 22.87 -40.66 -1.28
N LEU A 236 21.70 -40.60 -0.65
CA LEU A 236 20.64 -41.63 -0.62
C LEU A 236 20.74 -42.89 0.28
N LEU A 237 19.56 -43.15 0.86
CA LEU A 237 18.92 -44.42 1.24
C LEU A 237 19.15 -44.96 2.66
N GLY A 238 18.02 -45.19 3.35
CA GLY A 238 17.96 -45.94 4.59
C GLY A 238 16.59 -45.89 5.28
N THR A 239 15.61 -46.56 4.70
CA THR A 239 14.38 -47.13 5.30
C THR A 239 14.43 -47.46 6.80
N SER A 240 13.30 -47.23 7.49
CA SER A 240 12.50 -48.26 8.19
C SER A 240 11.94 -47.82 9.55
N LEU A 241 10.60 -47.85 9.64
CA LEU A 241 9.75 -48.27 10.76
C LEU A 241 10.40 -48.38 12.15
N TYR A 242 9.95 -47.55 13.10
CA TYR A 242 9.12 -47.90 14.26
C TYR A 242 8.53 -46.63 14.88
#